data_AF-A0A392VMW9-F1
#
_entry.id   AF-A0A392VMW9-F1
#
_cell.length_a   1.000
_cell.length_b   1.000
_cell.length_c   1.000
_cell.angle_alpha   90.00
_cell.angle_beta   90.00
_cell.angle_gamma   90.00
#
_symmetry.space_group_name_H-M   'P 1'
#
loop_
_entity.id
_entity.type
_entity.pdbx_description
1 polymer ?
#
loop_
_entity_poly.entity_id
_entity_poly.type
_entity_poly.pdbx_seq_one_letter_code
_entity_poly.pdbx_strand_id
1 'polypeptide(L)' 'MANYKASGVIPDDFAWNQRKKFLREANQFVWDDPYLFKIGADNLLR' A
#
# COMPACT_ATOMS: atom_id res chain seq x y z
N MET A 1 3.19 4.38 -1.64
CA MET A 1 2.67 3.40 -0.66
C MET A 1 3.03 3.73 0.77
N ALA A 2 4.31 4.00 1.08
CA ALA A 2 4.77 4.31 2.44
C ALA A 2 3.87 5.33 3.16
N ASN A 3 3.62 6.50 2.54
CA ASN A 3 2.77 7.54 3.15
C ASN A 3 1.36 7.05 3.49
N TYR A 4 0.70 6.30 2.59
CA TYR A 4 -0.62 5.73 2.87
C TYR A 4 -0.58 4.68 3.98
N LYS A 5 0.45 3.83 4.03
CA LYS A 5 0.57 2.81 5.08
C LYS A 5 0.96 3.38 6.44
N ALA A 6 1.80 4.41 6.46
CA ALA A 6 2.23 5.09 7.68
C ALA A 6 1.16 6.02 8.24
N SER A 7 0.40 6.72 7.38
CA SER A 7 -0.53 7.79 7.79
C SER A 7 -2.00 7.50 7.49
N GLY A 8 -2.32 6.48 6.69
CA GLY A 8 -3.70 6.15 6.29
C GLY A 8 -4.31 7.08 5.23
N VAL A 9 -3.58 8.11 4.78
CA VAL A 9 -4.11 9.14 3.88
C VAL A 9 -4.09 8.68 2.43
N ILE A 10 -5.27 8.69 1.80
CA ILE A 10 -5.44 8.44 0.37
C ILE A 10 -5.42 9.81 -0.35
N PRO A 11 -4.66 9.96 -1.45
CA PRO A 11 -4.72 11.18 -2.26
C PRO A 11 -6.14 11.44 -2.77
N ASP A 12 -6.65 12.65 -2.56
CA ASP A 12 -8.01 13.00 -2.95
C ASP A 12 -8.21 13.04 -4.47
N ASP A 13 -7.12 13.31 -5.21
CA ASP A 13 -7.06 13.41 -6.66
C ASP A 13 -7.41 12.09 -7.40
N PHE A 14 -7.46 10.96 -6.69
CA PHE A 14 -7.83 9.70 -7.32
C PHE A 14 -9.33 9.61 -7.61
N ALA A 15 -9.66 9.39 -8.89
CA ALA A 15 -10.97 8.90 -9.31
C ALA A 15 -11.32 7.58 -8.60
N TRP A 16 -12.62 7.30 -8.44
CA TRP A 16 -13.12 6.12 -7.71
C TRP A 16 -12.43 4.80 -8.10
N ASN A 17 -12.29 4.55 -9.41
CA ASN A 17 -11.66 3.34 -9.93
C ASN A 17 -10.17 3.25 -9.56
N GLN A 18 -9.47 4.39 -9.55
CA GLN A 18 -8.06 4.48 -9.15
C GLN A 18 -7.92 4.24 -7.64
N ARG A 19 -8.81 4.79 -6.80
CA ARG A 19 -8.81 4.51 -5.35
C ARG A 19 -8.97 3.02 -5.08
N LYS A 20 -9.90 2.34 -5.76
CA LYS A 20 -10.11 0.89 -5.58
C LYS A 20 -8.87 0.08 -5.99
N LYS A 21 -8.23 0.44 -7.11
CA LYS A 21 -6.99 -0.21 -7.55
C LYS A 21 -5.85 0.02 -6.56
N PHE A 22 -5.67 1.27 -6.13
CA PHE A 22 -4.66 1.67 -5.16
C PHE A 22 -4.79 0.90 -3.84
N LEU A 23 -6.01 0.80 -3.29
CA LEU A 23 -6.26 0.03 -2.07
C LEU A 23 -5.93 -1.46 -2.23
N ARG A 24 -6.24 -2.04 -3.39
CA ARG A 24 -5.88 -3.44 -3.67
C ARG A 24 -4.38 -3.63 -3.73
N GLU A 25 -3.66 -2.72 -4.38
CA GLU A 25 -2.19 -2.72 -4.40
C GLU A 25 -1.62 -2.50 -3.00
N ALA A 26 -2.25 -1.68 -2.17
CA ALA A 26 -1.80 -1.39 -0.81
C ALA A 26 -1.79 -2.62 0.08
N ASN A 27 -2.74 -3.52 -0.10
CA ASN A 27 -2.82 -4.76 0.66
C ASN A 27 -1.62 -5.69 0.40
N GLN A 28 -0.90 -5.49 -0.69
CA GLN A 28 0.32 -6.24 -0.99
C GLN A 28 1.57 -5.66 -0.31
N PHE A 29 1.44 -4.58 0.46
CA PHE A 29 2.56 -3.96 1.17
C PHE A 29 2.32 -3.92 2.68
N VAL A 30 3.39 -4.13 3.43
CA VAL A 30 3.47 -4.00 4.89
C VAL A 30 4.43 -2.86 5.20
N TRP A 31 4.02 -1.99 6.13
CA TRP A 31 4.88 -0.94 6.65
C TRP A 31 5.37 -1.36 8.03
N ASP A 32 6.67 -1.50 8.16
CA ASP A 32 7.38 -1.80 9.40
C ASP A 32 8.49 -0.76 9.53
N ASP A 33 8.16 0.34 10.21
CA ASP A 33 8.91 1.60 10.20
C ASP A 33 10.43 1.41 10.39
N PRO A 34 11.30 1.98 9.52
CA PRO A 34 11.03 2.86 8.36
C PRO A 34 10.88 2.12 7.01
N TYR A 35 10.75 0.79 7.04
CA TYR A 35 10.81 -0.06 5.87
C TYR A 35 9.41 -0.40 5.32
N LEU A 36 9.32 -0.40 3.99
CA LEU A 36 8.15 -0.86 3.27
C LEU A 36 8.47 -2.18 2.60
N PHE A 37 7.80 -3.24 3.02
CA PHE A 37 7.94 -4.57 2.45
C PHE A 37 6.77 -4.87 1.50
N LYS A 38 7.05 -5.58 0.41
CA LYS A 38 6.05 -6.20 -0.44
C LYS A 38 5.86 -7.66 -0.05
N ILE A 39 4.62 -8.10 0.01
CA ILE A 39 4.26 -9.51 0.20
C ILE A 39 4.49 -10.23 -1.13
N GLY A 40 5.47 -11.13 -1.14
CA GLY A 40 5.75 -12.06 -2.24
C GLY A 40 4.68 -13.14 -2.38
N ALA A 41 4.66 -13.82 -3.53
CA ALA A 41 3.72 -14.92 -3.79
C ALA A 41 3.95 -16.13 -2.85
N ASP A 42 5.18 -16.27 -2.36
CA ASP A 42 5.65 -17.24 -1.37
C ASP A 42 5.40 -16.81 0.09
N ASN A 43 4.66 -15.72 0.31
CA ASN A 43 4.43 -15.07 1.61
C ASN A 43 5.69 -14.52 2.30
N LEU A 44 6.83 -14.44 1.62
CA LEU A 44 8.00 -13.72 2.13
C LEU A 44 7.84 -12.21 1.91
N LEU A 45 8.26 -11.44 2.90
CA LEU A 45 8.37 -9.99 2.82
C LEU A 45 9.67 -9.63 2.08
N ARG A 46 9.57 -8.79 1.05
CA ARG A 46 10.68 -8.41 0.15
C ARG A 46 10.72 -6.91 -0.13
#